data_AF-A0A3D3F6C3-F1
#
_entry.id   AF-A0A3D3F6C3-F1
#
_cell.length_a   1.000
_cell.length_b   1.000
_cell.length_c   1.000
_cell.angle_alpha   90.00
_cell.angle_beta   90.00
_cell.angle_gamma   90.00
#
_symmetry.space_group_name_H-M   'P 1'
#
loop_
_entity.id
_entity.type
_entity.pdbx_description
1 polymer ?
#
loop_
_entity_poly.entity_id
_entity_poly.type
_entity_poly.pdbx_seq_one_letter_code
_entity_poly.pdbx_strand_id
1 'polypeptide(L)'
;MDENYLIYKLSESIKKTTQIDKKLFTEMNVKRGLRNEDGTGVLVGLTRIGDVVGYEKLPDGTLKAIPGKLYYRGMDVEELVRGIQKENRLGFEETSFLLLSGILPDKDELEAFRALIMQTMPLSHQTTMSILSRKGKNIMNILARSVLELYVYDENPEDISRENLMRQSINLIAKFPTIIAYAYQVLRHAEYGRSMHI
;
A
#
# COMPACT_ATOMS: atom_id res chain seq x y z
N MET A 1 20.39 8.39 -39.03
CA MET A 1 20.75 7.46 -37.95
C MET A 1 19.45 6.80 -37.52
N ASP A 2 19.38 5.47 -37.50
CA ASP A 2 18.17 4.73 -37.10
C ASP A 2 17.85 5.00 -35.62
N GLU A 3 16.59 5.28 -35.31
CA GLU A 3 16.09 5.54 -33.95
C GLU A 3 16.38 4.35 -33.01
N ASN A 4 16.18 3.12 -33.50
CA ASN A 4 16.45 1.91 -32.72
C ASN A 4 17.94 1.78 -32.39
N TYR A 5 18.79 2.18 -33.33
CA TYR A 5 20.24 2.18 -33.13
C TYR A 5 20.67 3.23 -32.10
N LEU A 6 20.06 4.42 -32.11
CA LEU A 6 20.34 5.45 -31.10
C LEU A 6 19.93 4.98 -29.70
N ILE A 7 18.74 4.38 -29.55
CA ILE A 7 18.26 3.81 -28.27
C ILE A 7 19.21 2.72 -27.79
N TYR A 8 19.62 1.81 -28.68
CA TYR A 8 20.59 0.76 -28.35
C TYR A 8 21.91 1.37 -27.87
N LYS A 9 22.44 2.37 -28.58
CA LYS A 9 23.69 3.04 -28.22
C LYS A 9 23.61 3.71 -26.84
N LEU A 10 22.49 4.37 -26.53
CA LEU A 10 22.26 4.96 -25.21
C LEU A 10 22.19 3.90 -24.11
N SER A 11 21.48 2.79 -24.35
CA SER A 11 21.41 1.64 -23.45
C SER A 11 22.78 1.01 -23.18
N GLU A 12 23.63 0.88 -24.19
CA GLU A 12 24.99 0.36 -24.00
C GLU A 12 25.89 1.35 -23.27
N SER A 13 25.72 2.64 -23.54
CA SER A 13 26.50 3.67 -22.85
C SER A 13 26.20 3.71 -21.35
N ILE A 14 24.92 3.65 -20.95
CA ILE A 14 24.54 3.79 -19.54
C ILE A 14 25.03 2.63 -18.67
N LYS A 15 25.07 1.40 -19.24
CA LYS A 15 25.63 0.21 -18.57
C LYS A 15 27.08 0.41 -18.13
N LYS A 16 27.86 1.14 -18.94
CA LYS A 16 29.28 1.40 -18.67
C LYS A 16 29.48 2.63 -17.78
N THR A 17 28.68 3.67 -17.96
CA THR A 17 28.90 4.96 -17.28
C THR A 17 28.27 5.05 -15.89
N THR A 18 27.33 4.17 -15.54
CA THR A 18 26.59 4.22 -14.26
C THR A 18 27.09 3.20 -13.24
N GLN A 19 28.03 2.32 -13.61
CA GLN A 19 28.52 1.31 -12.69
C GLN A 19 29.43 1.94 -11.62
N ILE A 20 28.98 1.92 -10.37
CA ILE A 20 29.76 2.32 -9.20
C ILE A 20 30.43 1.07 -8.62
N ASP A 21 31.73 1.14 -8.31
CA ASP A 21 32.42 0.05 -7.63
C ASP A 21 31.73 -0.25 -6.28
N LYS A 22 31.37 -1.51 -6.07
CA LYS A 22 30.69 -1.97 -4.86
C LYS A 22 31.53 -1.74 -3.60
N LYS A 23 32.87 -1.69 -3.71
CA LYS A 23 33.77 -1.44 -2.58
C LYS A 23 33.60 -0.05 -1.98
N LEU A 24 33.29 0.95 -2.81
CA LEU A 24 33.09 2.34 -2.37
C LEU A 24 31.97 2.47 -1.33
N PHE A 25 30.96 1.59 -1.38
CA PHE A 25 29.88 1.61 -0.39
C PHE A 25 30.38 1.24 1.01
N THR A 26 31.31 0.29 1.12
CA THR A 26 31.93 -0.08 2.40
C THR A 26 32.95 0.99 2.82
N GLU A 27 33.82 1.43 1.91
CA GLU A 27 34.85 2.44 2.21
C GLU A 27 34.25 3.78 2.68
N MET A 28 33.13 4.19 2.09
CA MET A 28 32.44 5.43 2.43
C MET A 28 31.30 5.24 3.43
N ASN A 29 31.11 4.03 3.98
CA ASN A 29 30.02 3.68 4.91
C ASN A 29 28.62 4.06 4.39
N VAL A 30 28.39 3.91 3.09
CA VAL A 30 27.11 4.19 2.44
C VAL A 30 26.19 2.98 2.58
N LYS A 31 25.07 3.16 3.28
CA LYS A 31 24.08 2.11 3.53
C LYS A 31 23.26 1.84 2.27
N ARG A 32 23.45 0.66 1.67
CA ARG A 32 22.70 0.25 0.47
C ARG A 32 21.28 -0.19 0.87
N GLY A 33 20.28 0.54 0.38
CA GLY A 33 18.87 0.21 0.63
C GLY A 33 18.49 0.23 2.11
N LEU A 34 19.07 1.17 2.88
CA LEU A 34 18.85 1.29 4.33
C LEU A 34 19.17 0.01 5.12
N ARG A 35 20.23 -0.69 4.72
CA ARG A 35 20.75 -1.86 5.45
C ARG A 35 22.20 -1.66 5.89
N ASN A 36 22.51 -2.23 7.04
CA ASN A 36 23.86 -2.39 7.55
C ASN A 36 24.55 -3.60 6.91
N GLU A 37 25.87 -3.68 7.07
CA GLU A 37 26.68 -4.78 6.53
C GLU A 37 26.36 -6.13 7.20
N ASP A 38 25.90 -6.10 8.45
CA ASP A 38 25.40 -7.27 9.19
C ASP A 38 24.00 -7.73 8.76
N GLY A 39 23.41 -7.09 7.74
CA GLY A 39 22.09 -7.39 7.20
C GLY A 39 20.92 -6.72 7.92
N THR A 40 21.17 -6.07 9.06
CA THR A 40 20.14 -5.36 9.82
C THR A 40 19.63 -4.12 9.09
N GLY A 41 18.41 -3.70 9.40
CA GLY A 41 17.87 -2.44 8.90
C GLY A 41 18.51 -1.24 9.58
N VAL A 42 18.62 -0.13 8.87
CA VAL A 42 18.97 1.17 9.44
C VAL A 42 17.75 1.71 10.18
N LEU A 43 17.93 2.12 11.44
CA LEU A 43 16.86 2.78 12.20
C LEU A 43 16.64 4.19 11.62
N VAL A 44 15.49 4.40 10.99
CA VAL A 44 15.13 5.67 10.34
C VAL A 44 13.97 6.40 11.01
N GLY A 45 13.27 5.77 11.95
CA GLY A 45 12.14 6.38 12.64
C GLY A 45 11.53 5.51 13.73
N LEU A 46 10.60 6.09 14.47
CA LEU A 46 9.80 5.43 15.50
C LEU A 46 8.33 5.44 15.06
N THR A 47 7.62 4.34 15.29
CA THR A 47 6.19 4.23 14.98
C THR A 47 5.44 3.55 16.12
N ARG A 48 4.16 3.89 16.25
CA ARG A 48 3.20 3.18 17.11
C ARG A 48 2.12 2.46 16.29
N ILE A 49 2.29 2.34 14.97
CA ILE A 49 1.28 1.79 14.05
C ILE A 49 1.46 0.29 13.89
N GLY A 50 2.65 -0.13 13.49
CA GLY A 50 2.96 -1.55 13.28
C GLY A 50 4.38 -1.87 13.71
N ASP A 51 4.57 -3.07 14.24
CA ASP A 51 5.88 -3.59 14.64
C ASP A 51 6.10 -4.99 14.05
N VAL A 52 7.30 -5.22 13.52
CA VAL A 52 7.68 -6.49 12.88
C VAL A 52 8.91 -7.03 13.59
N VAL A 53 8.72 -8.11 14.33
CA VAL A 53 9.78 -8.74 15.13
C VAL A 53 10.22 -10.01 14.43
N GLY A 54 11.39 -9.99 13.80
CA GLY A 54 11.98 -11.13 13.08
C GLY A 54 13.24 -11.72 13.72
N TYR A 55 13.76 -11.08 14.76
CA TYR A 55 14.94 -11.53 15.49
C TYR A 55 14.90 -11.05 16.94
N GLU A 56 15.65 -11.74 17.80
CA GLU A 56 15.95 -11.31 19.17
C GLU A 56 17.43 -10.99 19.31
N LYS A 57 17.76 -10.01 20.17
CA LYS A 57 19.14 -9.71 20.58
C LYS A 57 19.50 -10.59 21.76
N LEU A 58 20.55 -11.39 21.62
CA LEU A 58 21.10 -12.21 22.69
C LEU A 58 21.97 -11.37 23.64
N PRO A 59 22.25 -11.83 24.88
CA PRO A 59 23.05 -11.08 25.86
C PRO A 59 24.48 -10.76 25.40
N ASP A 60 25.01 -11.53 24.45
CA ASP A 60 26.32 -11.33 23.83
C ASP A 60 26.31 -10.30 22.68
N GLY A 61 25.14 -9.70 22.39
CA GLY A 61 24.95 -8.73 21.32
C GLY A 61 24.70 -9.35 19.94
N THR A 62 24.71 -10.68 19.82
CA THR A 62 24.40 -11.36 18.56
C THR A 62 22.89 -11.41 18.29
N LEU A 63 22.52 -11.60 17.02
CA LEU A 63 21.12 -11.69 16.60
C LEU A 63 20.74 -13.14 16.32
N LYS A 64 19.61 -13.57 16.88
CA LYS A 64 19.02 -14.87 16.60
C LYS A 64 17.68 -14.68 15.89
N ALA A 65 17.54 -15.30 14.71
CA ALA A 65 16.28 -15.29 13.99
C ALA A 65 15.20 -16.03 14.78
N ILE A 66 13.98 -15.48 14.78
CA ILE A 66 12.80 -16.07 15.43
C ILE A 66 11.65 -16.16 14.43
N PRO A 67 10.61 -16.97 14.69
CA PRO A 67 9.36 -16.87 13.93
C PRO A 67 8.84 -15.43 13.95
N GLY A 68 8.61 -14.87 12.78
CA GLY A 68 8.22 -13.48 12.63
C GLY A 68 6.89 -13.17 13.31
N LYS A 69 6.84 -12.09 14.09
CA LYS A 69 5.60 -11.54 14.66
C LYS A 69 5.29 -10.18 14.07
N LEU A 70 4.01 -9.94 13.82
CA LEU A 70 3.48 -8.67 13.37
C LEU A 70 2.49 -8.15 14.40
N TYR A 71 2.69 -6.92 14.86
CA TYR A 71 1.81 -6.25 15.79
C TYR A 71 1.15 -5.04 15.12
N TYR A 72 -0.14 -4.87 15.30
CA TYR A 72 -0.87 -3.65 14.94
C TYR A 72 -1.26 -2.91 16.21
N ARG A 73 -0.78 -1.68 16.37
CA ARG A 73 -1.00 -0.86 17.58
C ARG A 73 -0.66 -1.60 18.89
N GLY A 74 0.34 -2.49 18.84
CA GLY A 74 0.76 -3.31 19.97
C GLY A 74 0.00 -4.63 20.16
N MET A 75 -1.00 -4.92 19.33
CA MET A 75 -1.76 -6.17 19.34
C MET A 75 -1.17 -7.19 18.36
N ASP A 76 -0.98 -8.44 18.79
CA ASP A 76 -0.55 -9.52 17.89
C ASP A 76 -1.63 -9.77 16.83
N VAL A 77 -1.25 -9.69 15.56
CA VAL A 77 -2.18 -9.91 14.44
C VAL A 77 -2.78 -11.31 14.47
N GLU A 78 -2.06 -12.32 14.95
CA GLU A 78 -2.61 -13.68 15.10
C GLU A 78 -3.72 -13.74 16.15
N GLU A 79 -3.61 -12.94 17.22
CA GLU A 79 -4.64 -12.84 18.25
C GLU A 79 -5.88 -12.11 17.74
N LEU A 80 -5.67 -10.98 17.04
CA LEU A 80 -6.74 -10.22 16.37
C LEU A 80 -7.54 -11.13 15.43
N VAL A 81 -6.85 -11.84 14.52
CA VAL A 81 -7.49 -12.75 13.55
C VAL A 81 -8.23 -13.88 14.26
N ARG A 82 -7.65 -14.46 15.32
CA ARG A 82 -8.29 -15.53 16.08
C ARG A 82 -9.59 -15.08 16.72
N GLY A 83 -9.64 -13.87 17.28
CA GLY A 83 -10.86 -13.28 17.84
C GLY A 83 -11.97 -13.14 16.78
N ILE A 84 -11.64 -12.52 15.66
CA ILE A 84 -12.55 -12.32 14.52
C ILE A 84 -13.10 -13.65 13.99
N GLN A 85 -12.23 -14.66 13.81
CA GLN A 85 -12.62 -15.98 13.30
C GLN A 85 -13.48 -16.76 14.30
N LYS A 86 -13.18 -16.68 15.59
CA LYS A 86 -13.96 -17.36 16.64
C LYS A 86 -15.42 -16.88 16.65
N GLU A 87 -15.64 -15.62 16.32
CA GLU A 87 -16.97 -15.01 16.25
C GLU A 87 -17.60 -15.10 14.84
N ASN A 88 -16.93 -15.76 13.88
CA ASN A 88 -17.37 -15.90 12.49
C ASN A 88 -17.70 -14.56 11.81
N ARG A 89 -16.84 -13.55 12.03
CA ARG A 89 -16.99 -12.18 11.51
C ARG A 89 -16.02 -11.89 10.37
N LEU A 90 -16.32 -10.83 9.61
CA LEU A 90 -15.31 -10.14 8.80
C LEU A 90 -14.62 -9.06 9.65
N GLY A 91 -13.30 -8.93 9.48
CA GLY A 91 -12.45 -8.11 10.35
C GLY A 91 -11.86 -6.85 9.72
N PHE A 92 -12.17 -6.56 8.45
CA PHE A 92 -11.50 -5.50 7.71
C PHE A 92 -11.78 -4.12 8.30
N GLU A 93 -13.04 -3.80 8.59
CA GLU A 93 -13.44 -2.50 9.13
C GLU A 93 -12.93 -2.32 10.57
N GLU A 94 -13.00 -3.36 11.40
CA GLU A 94 -12.46 -3.36 12.76
C GLU A 94 -10.94 -3.14 12.77
N THR A 95 -10.21 -3.84 11.91
CA THR A 95 -8.76 -3.70 11.76
C THR A 95 -8.39 -2.32 11.21
N SER A 96 -9.14 -1.82 10.23
CA SER A 96 -8.93 -0.49 9.65
C SER A 96 -9.17 0.60 10.70
N PHE A 97 -10.23 0.48 11.50
CA PHE A 97 -10.50 1.37 12.61
C PHE A 97 -9.35 1.35 13.62
N LEU A 98 -8.91 0.17 14.06
CA LEU A 98 -7.75 0.01 14.95
C LEU A 98 -6.51 0.73 14.43
N LEU A 99 -6.17 0.54 13.14
CA LEU A 99 -4.99 1.18 12.55
C LEU A 99 -5.12 2.70 12.49
N LEU A 100 -6.31 3.23 12.19
CA LEU A 100 -6.55 4.68 12.11
C LEU A 100 -6.62 5.35 13.50
N SER A 101 -7.34 4.75 14.45
CA SER A 101 -7.62 5.34 15.76
C SER A 101 -6.60 4.99 16.85
N GLY A 102 -5.97 3.82 16.74
CA GLY A 102 -5.10 3.27 17.78
C GLY A 102 -5.81 2.40 18.82
N ILE A 103 -7.14 2.27 18.74
CA ILE A 103 -7.96 1.49 19.67
C ILE A 103 -8.96 0.62 18.91
N LEU A 104 -9.41 -0.49 19.52
CA LEU A 104 -10.51 -1.26 18.95
C LEU A 104 -11.82 -0.47 19.08
N PRO A 105 -12.69 -0.49 18.05
CA PRO A 105 -14.00 0.14 18.14
C PRO A 105 -14.90 -0.63 19.11
N ASP A 106 -15.80 0.08 19.79
CA ASP A 106 -16.97 -0.57 20.35
C ASP A 106 -17.99 -0.95 19.25
N LYS A 107 -19.12 -1.54 19.65
CA LYS A 107 -20.14 -2.00 18.72
C LYS A 107 -20.76 -0.86 17.92
N ASP A 108 -21.05 0.26 18.56
CA ASP A 108 -21.74 1.39 17.93
C ASP A 108 -20.76 2.14 17.00
N GLU A 109 -19.51 2.29 17.41
CA GLU A 109 -18.43 2.82 16.59
C GLU A 109 -18.17 1.96 15.35
N LEU A 110 -18.15 0.64 15.50
CA LEU A 110 -17.93 -0.27 14.37
C LEU A 110 -19.06 -0.20 13.35
N GLU A 111 -20.31 -0.17 13.80
CA GLU A 111 -21.47 -0.05 12.92
C GLU A 111 -21.50 1.32 12.22
N ALA A 112 -21.20 2.41 12.92
CA ALA A 112 -21.07 3.74 12.32
C ALA A 112 -19.94 3.80 11.28
N PHE A 113 -18.78 3.20 11.59
CA PHE A 113 -17.64 3.16 10.67
C PHE A 113 -17.94 2.32 9.42
N ARG A 114 -18.61 1.18 9.57
CA ARG A 114 -19.10 0.38 8.45
C ARG A 114 -20.05 1.17 7.55
N ALA A 115 -21.04 1.84 8.14
CA ALA A 115 -21.97 2.67 7.39
C ALA A 115 -21.24 3.77 6.61
N LEU A 116 -20.25 4.42 7.22
CA LEU A 116 -19.43 5.45 6.58
C LEU A 116 -18.65 4.89 5.38
N ILE A 117 -17.99 3.74 5.53
CA ILE A 117 -17.27 3.08 4.43
C ILE A 117 -18.23 2.73 3.29
N MET A 118 -19.38 2.12 3.60
CA MET A 118 -20.38 1.73 2.60
C MET A 118 -20.93 2.93 1.83
N GLN A 119 -21.22 4.04 2.50
CA GLN A 119 -21.70 5.27 1.86
C GLN A 119 -20.64 5.94 0.98
N THR A 120 -19.36 5.74 1.29
CA THR A 120 -18.23 6.36 0.57
C THR A 120 -17.72 5.50 -0.60
N MET A 121 -18.05 4.21 -0.61
CA MET A 121 -17.62 3.21 -1.60
C MET A 121 -18.02 3.52 -3.05
N PRO A 122 -19.22 4.08 -3.36
CA PRO A 122 -19.61 4.40 -4.72
C PRO A 122 -18.67 5.41 -5.39
N LEU A 123 -18.33 5.16 -6.65
CA LEU A 123 -17.58 6.09 -7.48
C LEU A 123 -18.51 7.05 -8.20
N SER A 124 -18.03 8.27 -8.46
CA SER A 124 -18.75 9.18 -9.36
C SER A 124 -18.86 8.56 -10.76
N HIS A 125 -19.87 8.97 -11.53
CA HIS A 125 -20.01 8.54 -12.91
C HIS A 125 -18.75 8.88 -13.74
N GLN A 126 -18.16 10.05 -13.51
CA GLN A 126 -16.96 10.50 -14.23
C GLN A 126 -15.76 9.59 -13.94
N THR A 127 -15.48 9.29 -12.67
CA THR A 127 -14.41 8.38 -12.26
C THR A 127 -14.60 6.99 -12.85
N THR A 128 -15.84 6.49 -12.84
CA THR A 128 -16.18 5.19 -13.43
C THR A 128 -15.90 5.18 -14.94
N MET A 129 -16.34 6.21 -15.67
CA MET A 129 -16.07 6.32 -17.10
C MET A 129 -14.58 6.47 -17.42
N SER A 130 -13.81 7.16 -16.59
CA SER A 130 -12.36 7.25 -16.76
C SER A 130 -11.67 5.88 -16.63
N ILE A 131 -12.09 5.05 -15.67
CA ILE A 131 -11.59 3.68 -15.53
C ILE A 131 -11.93 2.84 -16.76
N LEU A 132 -13.19 2.89 -17.23
CA LEU A 132 -13.67 2.07 -18.35
C LEU A 132 -13.08 2.50 -19.70
N SER A 133 -12.93 3.81 -19.94
CA SER A 133 -12.45 4.35 -21.22
C SER A 133 -10.96 4.13 -21.42
N ARG A 134 -10.17 4.15 -20.35
CA ARG A 134 -8.71 4.06 -20.41
C ARG A 134 -8.25 2.64 -20.13
N LYS A 135 -8.37 1.78 -21.15
CA LYS A 135 -7.92 0.37 -21.14
C LYS A 135 -6.51 0.24 -20.56
N GLY A 136 -6.27 -0.81 -19.77
CA GLY A 136 -4.98 -1.09 -19.18
C GLY A 136 -4.80 -2.58 -18.93
N LYS A 137 -3.57 -3.07 -19.13
CA LYS A 137 -3.21 -4.48 -18.90
C LYS A 137 -2.82 -4.79 -17.46
N ASN A 138 -2.73 -3.76 -16.62
CA ASN A 138 -2.24 -3.86 -15.26
C ASN A 138 -3.20 -3.13 -14.31
N ILE A 139 -3.80 -3.89 -13.38
CA ILE A 139 -4.78 -3.39 -12.41
C ILE A 139 -4.17 -2.34 -11.49
N MET A 140 -2.91 -2.50 -11.08
CA MET A 140 -2.22 -1.53 -10.22
C MET A 140 -2.01 -0.20 -10.94
N ASN A 141 -1.73 -0.19 -12.25
CA ASN A 141 -1.64 1.05 -13.02
C ASN A 141 -2.99 1.74 -13.14
N ILE A 142 -4.08 0.98 -13.29
CA ILE A 142 -5.43 1.54 -13.31
C ILE A 142 -5.75 2.14 -11.93
N LEU A 143 -5.51 1.40 -10.84
CA LEU A 143 -5.70 1.88 -9.48
C LEU A 143 -4.91 3.16 -9.20
N ALA A 144 -3.60 3.19 -9.49
CA ALA A 144 -2.75 4.35 -9.25
C ALA A 144 -3.26 5.61 -9.99
N ARG A 145 -3.63 5.47 -11.28
CA ARG A 145 -4.20 6.58 -12.05
C ARG A 145 -5.55 7.03 -11.50
N SER A 146 -6.41 6.09 -11.10
CA SER A 146 -7.69 6.43 -10.50
C SER A 146 -7.54 7.16 -9.17
N VAL A 147 -6.56 6.77 -8.34
CA VAL A 147 -6.24 7.50 -7.10
C VAL A 147 -5.79 8.92 -7.41
N LEU A 148 -4.90 9.12 -8.39
CA LEU A 148 -4.50 10.46 -8.82
C LEU A 148 -5.67 11.28 -9.36
N GLU A 149 -6.63 10.65 -10.02
CA GLU A 149 -7.82 11.32 -10.54
C GLU A 149 -8.78 11.76 -9.43
N LEU A 150 -8.85 11.04 -8.30
CA LEU A 150 -9.68 11.43 -7.16
C LEU A 150 -9.33 12.81 -6.62
N TYR A 151 -8.09 13.28 -6.83
CA TYR A 151 -7.65 14.64 -6.55
C TYR A 151 -8.59 15.71 -7.14
N VAL A 152 -9.09 15.49 -8.37
CA VAL A 152 -9.93 16.46 -9.08
C VAL A 152 -11.31 16.60 -8.43
N TYR A 153 -11.73 15.60 -7.66
CA TYR A 153 -13.05 15.51 -7.04
C TYR A 153 -13.02 15.79 -5.53
N ASP A 154 -11.84 15.99 -4.95
CA ASP A 154 -11.70 16.40 -3.56
C ASP A 154 -11.88 17.92 -3.48
N GLU A 155 -12.69 18.38 -2.53
CA GLU A 155 -12.90 19.81 -2.31
C GLU A 155 -11.66 20.48 -1.70
N ASN A 156 -10.87 19.73 -0.92
CA ASN A 156 -9.70 20.24 -0.21
C ASN A 156 -8.50 19.29 -0.39
N PRO A 157 -8.02 19.05 -1.62
CA PRO A 157 -7.03 18.00 -1.89
C PRO A 157 -5.67 18.26 -1.23
N GLU A 158 -5.30 19.53 -1.08
CA GLU A 158 -4.02 19.97 -0.50
C GLU A 158 -4.12 20.27 1.02
N ASP A 159 -5.31 20.15 1.63
CA ASP A 159 -5.46 20.40 3.07
C ASP A 159 -4.90 19.23 3.89
N ILE A 160 -3.82 19.51 4.61
CA ILE A 160 -3.12 18.56 5.50
C ILE A 160 -3.61 18.61 6.95
N SER A 161 -4.76 19.23 7.22
CA SER A 161 -5.40 19.17 8.52
C SER A 161 -5.71 17.72 8.92
N ARG A 162 -5.68 17.42 10.22
CA ARG A 162 -5.91 16.06 10.72
C ARG A 162 -7.27 15.50 10.29
N GLU A 163 -8.30 16.35 10.30
CA GLU A 163 -9.65 15.99 9.91
C GLU A 163 -9.75 15.66 8.41
N ASN A 164 -9.13 16.50 7.56
CA ASN A 164 -9.16 16.26 6.12
C ASN A 164 -8.32 15.04 5.73
N LEU A 165 -7.14 14.85 6.31
CA LEU A 165 -6.33 13.64 6.09
C LEU A 165 -7.08 12.36 6.50
N MET A 166 -7.86 12.40 7.58
CA MET A 166 -8.71 11.27 7.98
C MET A 166 -9.83 11.03 6.95
N ARG A 167 -10.51 12.10 6.51
CA ARG A 167 -11.54 12.03 5.46
C ARG A 167 -10.98 11.44 4.17
N GLN A 168 -9.83 11.90 3.71
CA GLN A 168 -9.13 11.40 2.53
C GLN A 168 -8.74 9.93 2.70
N SER A 169 -8.19 9.55 3.85
CA SER A 169 -7.82 8.15 4.15
C SER A 169 -9.03 7.22 4.07
N ILE A 170 -10.15 7.60 4.69
CA ILE A 170 -11.41 6.85 4.65
C ILE A 170 -11.96 6.78 3.21
N ASN A 171 -11.88 7.89 2.47
CA ASN A 171 -12.30 7.95 1.07
C ASN A 171 -11.55 6.93 0.20
N LEU A 172 -10.22 6.87 0.37
CA LEU A 172 -9.37 5.93 -0.36
C LEU A 172 -9.66 4.48 0.04
N ILE A 173 -9.70 4.18 1.36
CA ILE A 173 -10.00 2.84 1.87
C ILE A 173 -11.33 2.33 1.30
N ALA A 174 -12.38 3.16 1.31
CA ALA A 174 -13.70 2.79 0.83
C ALA A 174 -13.75 2.58 -0.69
N LYS A 175 -13.03 3.39 -1.48
CA LYS A 175 -13.13 3.37 -2.95
C LYS A 175 -12.19 2.36 -3.63
N PHE A 176 -11.11 1.95 -2.98
CA PHE A 176 -10.14 1.02 -3.57
C PHE A 176 -10.77 -0.30 -4.06
N PRO A 177 -11.63 -0.99 -3.27
CA PRO A 177 -12.29 -2.21 -3.73
C PRO A 177 -13.12 -1.98 -5.00
N THR A 178 -13.88 -0.88 -5.06
CA THR A 178 -14.69 -0.51 -6.23
C THR A 178 -13.83 -0.27 -7.46
N ILE A 179 -12.74 0.51 -7.32
CA ILE A 179 -11.81 0.79 -8.42
C ILE A 179 -11.17 -0.52 -8.93
N ILE A 180 -10.73 -1.40 -8.02
CA ILE A 180 -10.12 -2.68 -8.37
C ILE A 180 -11.13 -3.58 -9.09
N ALA A 181 -12.39 -3.61 -8.66
CA ALA A 181 -13.45 -4.36 -9.33
C ALA A 181 -13.64 -3.89 -10.78
N TYR A 182 -13.79 -2.57 -11.00
CA TYR A 182 -13.88 -2.02 -12.36
C TYR A 182 -12.62 -2.30 -13.19
N ALA A 183 -11.43 -2.12 -12.61
CA ALA A 183 -10.16 -2.37 -13.28
C ALA A 183 -10.02 -3.84 -13.73
N TYR A 184 -10.42 -4.78 -12.88
CA TYR A 184 -10.43 -6.20 -13.21
C TYR A 184 -11.41 -6.51 -14.35
N GLN A 185 -12.60 -5.89 -14.34
CA GLN A 185 -13.59 -6.06 -15.40
C GLN A 185 -13.10 -5.51 -16.75
N VAL A 186 -12.43 -4.35 -16.74
CA VAL A 186 -11.79 -3.77 -17.93
C VAL A 186 -10.70 -4.69 -18.47
N LEU A 187 -9.84 -5.21 -17.60
CA LEU A 187 -8.80 -6.18 -17.98
C LEU A 187 -9.43 -7.44 -18.59
N ARG A 188 -10.46 -7.98 -17.93
CA ARG A 188 -11.16 -9.20 -18.36
C ARG A 188 -11.73 -9.05 -19.77
N HIS A 189 -12.33 -7.90 -20.06
CA HIS A 189 -12.91 -7.59 -21.36
C HIS A 189 -11.85 -7.28 -22.41
N ALA A 190 -10.89 -6.41 -22.10
CA ALA A 190 -9.91 -5.92 -23.08
C ALA A 190 -8.87 -6.97 -23.49
N GLU A 191 -8.41 -7.81 -22.54
CA GLU A 191 -7.34 -8.78 -22.82
C GLU A 191 -7.87 -10.18 -23.12
N TYR A 192 -9.01 -10.58 -22.54
CA TYR A 192 -9.53 -11.94 -22.68
C TYR A 192 -10.83 -12.04 -23.48
N GLY A 193 -11.34 -10.92 -24.03
CA GLY A 193 -12.53 -10.88 -24.89
C GLY A 193 -13.82 -11.35 -24.20
N ARG A 194 -13.85 -11.38 -22.86
CA ARG A 194 -15.03 -11.79 -22.10
C ARG A 194 -15.98 -10.60 -21.90
N SER A 195 -17.25 -10.88 -21.61
CA SER A 195 -18.22 -9.83 -21.27
C SER A 195 -17.78 -9.01 -20.05
N MET A 196 -18.18 -7.74 -20.02
CA MET A 196 -18.05 -6.86 -18.87
C MET A 196 -19.35 -6.93 -18.08
N HIS A 197 -19.32 -7.55 -16.89
CA HIS A 197 -20.47 -7.60 -15.98
C HIS A 197 -20.04 -6.94 -14.68
N ILE A 198 -20.66 -5.81 -14.35
CA ILE A 198 -20.46 -5.08 -13.11
C ILE A 198 -21.72 -5.31 -12.25
#